data_AF-A0A442F7K9-F1
#
_entry.id   AF-A0A442F7K9-F1
#
_cell.length_a   1.000
_cell.length_b   1.000
_cell.length_c   1.000
_cell.angle_alpha   90.00
_cell.angle_beta   90.00
_cell.angle_gamma   90.00
#
_symmetry.space_group_name_H-M   'P 1'
#
loop_
_entity.id
_entity.type
_entity.pdbx_description
1 polymer ?
#
loop_
_entity_poly.entity_id
_entity_poly.type
_entity_poly.pdbx_seq_one_letter_code
_entity_poly.pdbx_strand_id
1 'polypeptide(L)' 'MTRHIESEFLPEDHPDRLENSGISKLFIDRLHFSGFTRLTEFDDMSDGEILRLPNICRRALTAIREARERLVLPINDN' A
#
# COMPACT_ATOMS: atom_id res chain seq x y z
N MET A 1 24.24 -7.06 3.15
CA MET A 1 23.25 -7.81 3.94
C MET A 1 21.89 -7.17 3.73
N THR A 2 21.26 -7.41 2.58
CA THR A 2 19.87 -7.00 2.33
C THR A 2 18.99 -8.09 2.92
N ARG A 3 18.42 -7.81 4.10
CA ARG A 3 17.38 -8.67 4.67
C ARG A 3 16.20 -8.59 3.71
N HIS A 4 16.02 -9.62 2.89
CA HIS A 4 14.72 -9.90 2.29
C HIS A 4 13.81 -10.17 3.47
N ILE A 5 13.10 -9.13 3.90
CA ILE A 5 12.07 -9.19 4.92
C ILE A 5 11.15 -10.30 4.44
N GLU A 6 11.01 -11.34 5.26
CA GLU A 6 10.11 -12.44 5.02
C GLU A 6 8.75 -11.83 4.70
N SER A 7 8.40 -11.83 3.42
CA SER A 7 7.03 -11.65 2.97
C SER A 7 6.28 -12.80 3.63
N GLU A 8 5.71 -12.54 4.80
CA GLU A 8 4.68 -13.41 5.38
C GLU A 8 3.75 -13.68 4.19
N PHE A 9 3.70 -14.93 3.70
CA PHE A 9 3.10 -15.23 2.40
C PHE A 9 1.60 -14.97 2.48
N LEU A 10 1.17 -13.74 2.20
CA LEU A 10 -0.23 -13.44 1.96
C LEU A 10 -0.63 -14.18 0.69
N PRO A 11 -1.80 -14.84 0.67
CA PRO A 11 -2.35 -15.43 -0.54
C PRO A 11 -2.27 -14.45 -1.71
N GLU A 12 -2.03 -14.95 -2.93
CA GLU A 12 -1.87 -14.08 -4.10
C GLU A 12 -3.09 -13.19 -4.34
N ASP A 13 -4.29 -13.63 -3.96
CA ASP A 13 -5.57 -12.91 -4.06
C ASP A 13 -5.92 -12.07 -2.82
N HIS A 14 -5.02 -11.96 -1.84
CA HIS A 14 -5.34 -11.26 -0.60
C HIS A 14 -5.55 -9.75 -0.86
N PRO A 15 -6.65 -9.14 -0.36
CA PRO A 15 -7.01 -7.76 -0.68
C PRO A 15 -5.98 -6.73 -0.20
N ASP A 16 -5.21 -7.07 0.85
CA ASP A 16 -4.14 -6.21 1.38
C ASP A 16 -2.90 -6.12 0.48
N ARG A 17 -2.73 -7.04 -0.48
CA ARG A 17 -1.59 -6.94 -1.41
C ARG A 17 -1.79 -5.75 -2.34
N LEU A 18 -0.70 -5.00 -2.58
CA LEU A 18 -0.73 -3.86 -3.50
C LEU A 18 -1.23 -4.25 -4.90
N GLU A 19 -0.93 -5.47 -5.37
CA GLU A 19 -1.40 -5.98 -6.66
C GLU A 19 -2.93 -6.12 -6.75
N ASN A 20 -3.62 -6.37 -5.62
CA ASN A 20 -5.07 -6.54 -5.57
C ASN A 20 -5.82 -5.28 -5.11
N SER A 21 -5.07 -4.22 -4.78
CA SER A 21 -5.58 -2.96 -4.27
C SER A 21 -6.30 -2.10 -5.31
N GLY A 22 -6.15 -2.44 -6.60
CA GLY A 22 -6.65 -1.64 -7.72
C GLY A 22 -5.88 -0.33 -7.93
N ILE A 23 -4.67 -0.21 -7.37
CA ILE A 23 -3.71 0.85 -7.71
C ILE A 23 -3.11 0.56 -9.11
N SER A 24 -2.73 1.62 -9.83
CA SER A 24 -2.05 1.48 -11.12
C SER A 24 -0.69 0.76 -10.95
N LYS A 25 -0.37 -0.15 -11.88
CA LYS A 25 0.90 -0.88 -11.91
C LYS A 25 2.13 0.03 -11.80
N LEU A 26 2.09 1.21 -12.43
CA LEU A 26 3.18 2.19 -12.34
C LEU A 26 3.43 2.67 -10.90
N PHE A 27 2.38 2.83 -10.10
CA PHE A 27 2.52 3.23 -8.70
C PHE A 27 2.90 2.04 -7.83
N ILE A 28 2.38 0.85 -8.12
CA ILE A 28 2.78 -0.39 -7.46
C ILE A 28 4.30 -0.60 -7.63
N ASP A 29 4.84 -0.53 -8.84
CA ASP A 29 6.28 -0.66 -9.08
C ASP A 29 7.12 0.33 -8.24
N ARG A 30 6.63 1.55 -8.02
CA ARG A 30 7.31 2.56 -7.18
C ARG A 30 7.23 2.24 -5.68
N LEU A 31 6.11 1.69 -5.24
CA LEU A 31 5.91 1.22 -3.86
C LEU A 31 6.81 0.01 -3.57
N HIS A 32 6.89 -0.94 -4.51
CA HIS A 32 7.82 -2.07 -4.46
C HIS A 32 9.28 -1.62 -4.41
N PHE A 33 9.65 -0.61 -5.21
CA PHE A 33 11.00 -0.04 -5.14
C PHE A 33 11.32 0.57 -3.77
N SER A 34 10.29 1.07 -3.08
CA SER A 34 10.41 1.62 -1.73
C SER A 34 10.31 0.55 -0.64
N GLY A 35 10.14 -0.74 -1.02
CA GLY A 35 10.12 -1.88 -0.12
C GLY A 35 8.73 -2.32 0.34
N PHE A 36 7.67 -1.66 -0.12
CA PHE A 36 6.30 -1.97 0.29
C PHE A 36 5.66 -3.04 -0.58
N THR A 37 4.86 -3.90 0.04
CA THR A 37 4.14 -4.98 -0.62
C THR A 37 2.66 -5.05 -0.23
N ARG A 38 2.27 -4.34 0.84
CA ARG A 38 0.92 -4.34 1.42
C ARG A 38 0.37 -2.95 1.63
N LEU A 39 -0.95 -2.86 1.75
CA LEU A 39 -1.64 -1.63 2.11
C LEU A 39 -1.56 -1.34 3.62
N THR A 40 -1.60 -2.37 4.48
CA THR A 40 -1.51 -2.21 5.94
C THR A 40 -0.16 -1.66 6.40
N GLU A 41 0.91 -1.81 5.62
CA GLU A 41 2.21 -1.17 5.90
C GLU A 41 2.11 0.37 5.94
N PHE A 42 1.07 0.94 5.33
CA PHE A 42 0.76 2.36 5.36
C PHE A 42 -0.24 2.75 6.47
N ASP A 43 -0.78 1.80 7.23
CA ASP A 43 -1.74 2.10 8.32
C ASP A 43 -1.07 2.84 9.48
N ASP A 44 0.19 2.52 9.77
CA ASP A 44 1.00 3.20 10.78
C ASP A 44 1.67 4.48 10.27
N MET A 45 1.47 4.85 8.99
CA MET A 45 2.11 6.02 8.38
C MET A 45 1.12 7.14 8.13
N SER A 46 1.53 8.36 8.50
CA SER A 46 0.79 9.58 8.12
C SER A 46 1.03 9.94 6.65
N ASP A 47 0.08 10.66 6.03
CA ASP A 47 0.21 11.19 4.66
C ASP A 47 1.54 11.93 4.43
N GLY A 48 2.02 12.66 5.44
CA GLY A 48 3.29 13.38 5.40
C GLY A 48 4.51 12.46 5.38
N GLU A 49 4.47 11.33 6.08
CA GLU A 49 5.53 10.32 6.06
C GLU A 49 5.55 9.58 4.72
N ILE A 50 4.38 9.25 4.19
CA ILE A 50 4.24 8.61 2.87
C ILE A 50 4.82 9.52 1.77
N LEU A 51 4.57 10.83 1.83
CA LEU A 51 5.13 11.79 0.86
C LEU A 51 6.64 12.01 1.00
N ARG A 52 7.24 11.63 2.13
CA ARG A 52 8.70 11.66 2.32
C ARG A 52 9.39 10.43 1.74
N LEU A 53 8.62 9.39 1.38
CA LEU A 53 9.17 8.20 0.76
C LEU A 53 9.70 8.52 -0.65
N PRO A 54 10.84 7.92 -1.04
CA PRO A 54 11.39 8.11 -2.38
C PRO A 54 10.39 7.62 -3.43
N ASN A 55 10.33 8.31 -4.57
CA ASN A 55 9.47 7.94 -5.71
C ASN A 55 7.95 7.98 -5.44
N ILE A 56 7.51 8.48 -4.29
CA ILE A 56 6.11 8.72 -3.99
C ILE A 56 5.73 10.16 -4.35
N CYS A 57 4.60 10.31 -5.02
CA CYS A 57 4.03 11.60 -5.40
C CYS A 57 2.65 11.74 -4.75
N ARG A 58 2.10 12.96 -4.69
CA ARG A 58 0.72 13.19 -4.22
C ARG A 58 -0.32 12.27 -4.89
N ARG A 59 -0.17 12.00 -6.19
CA ARG A 59 -1.06 11.07 -6.92
C ARG A 59 -0.96 9.63 -6.42
N ALA A 60 0.24 9.18 -6.04
CA ALA A 60 0.43 7.86 -5.47
C ALA A 60 -0.16 7.78 -4.06
N LEU A 61 0.03 8.82 -3.23
CA LEU A 61 -0.63 8.95 -1.93
C LEU A 61 -2.16 8.85 -2.06
N THR A 62 -2.77 9.59 -2.99
CA THR A 62 -4.22 9.52 -3.23
C THR A 62 -4.65 8.10 -3.60
N ALA A 63 -3.92 7.43 -4.49
CA ALA A 63 -4.22 6.05 -4.88
C ALA A 63 -4.13 5.06 -3.70
N ILE A 64 -3.13 5.22 -2.83
CA ILE A 64 -3.00 4.41 -1.60
C ILE A 64 -4.19 4.65 -0.68
N ARG A 65 -4.60 5.90 -0.46
CA ARG A 65 -5.78 6.24 0.35
C ARG A 65 -7.05 5.63 -0.20
N GLU A 66 -7.33 5.82 -1.49
CA GLU A 66 -8.52 5.24 -2.14
C GLU A 66 -8.52 3.72 -2.09
N ALA A 67 -7.36 3.08 -2.17
CA ALA A 67 -7.25 1.63 -2.05
C ALA A 67 -7.45 1.13 -0.62
N ARG A 68 -6.94 1.86 0.38
CA ARG A 68 -7.21 1.58 1.81
C ARG A 68 -8.68 1.76 2.16
N GLU A 69 -9.32 2.81 1.66
CA GLU A 69 -10.78 3.00 1.82
C GLU A 69 -11.58 1.85 1.20
N ARG A 70 -11.11 1.25 0.11
CA ARG A 70 -11.72 0.05 -0.49
C ARG A 70 -11.45 -1.23 0.31
N LEU A 71 -10.30 -1.32 0.96
CA LEU A 71 -9.96 -2.43 1.86
C LEU A 71 -10.85 -2.44 3.11
N VAL A 72 -11.22 -1.26 3.61
CA VAL A 72 -11.99 -1.06 4.85
C VAL A 72 -13.42 -0.62 4.52
N LEU A 73 -14.32 -1.57 4.22
CA LEU A 73 -15.77 -1.43 4.43
C LEU A 73 -16.37 -2.80 4.80
N PRO A 74 -17.15 -2.92 5.89
CA PRO A 74 -18.36 -2.11 6.07
C PRO A 74 -18.19 -0.99 7.11
N ILE A 75 -18.63 0.21 6.73
CA ILE A 75 -19.09 1.21 7.69
C ILE A 75 -20.21 0.55 8.50
N ASN A 76 -19.95 0.26 9.77
CA ASN A 76 -21.00 0.01 10.72
C ASN A 76 -21.61 1.38 11.06
N ASP A 77 -22.55 1.81 10.20
CA ASP A 77 -23.45 2.93 10.50
C ASP A 77 -24.34 2.45 11.65
N ASN A 78 -24.06 2.91 12.86
CA ASN A 78 -24.89 2.72 14.05
C ASN A 78 -25.68 3.99 14.35
#